data_AF-A0A7X6A9B4-F1
#
_entry.id   AF-A0A7X6A9B4-F1
#
_cell.length_a   1.000
_cell.length_b   1.000
_cell.length_c   1.000
_cell.angle_alpha   90.00
_cell.angle_beta   90.00
_cell.angle_gamma   90.00
#
_symmetry.space_group_name_H-M   'P 1'
#
loop_
_entity.id
_entity.type
_entity.pdbx_description
1 polymer ?
#
loop_
_entity_poly.entity_id
_entity_poly.type
_entity_poly.pdbx_seq_one_letter_code
_entity_poly.pdbx_strand_id
1 'polypeptide(L)' 'MKALIIGAGVVGCSTALELRRCGWDVDVVDKNGDAGHGSTSASCGIV' A
#
# COMPACT_ATOMS: atom_id res chain seq x y z
N MET A 1 16.41 -0.97 -8.00
CA MET A 1 15.80 -2.32 -7.84
C MET A 1 14.29 -2.17 -8.03
N LYS A 2 13.57 -3.23 -8.42
CA LYS A 2 12.10 -3.18 -8.65
C LYS A 2 11.34 -4.00 -7.62
N ALA A 3 10.17 -3.54 -7.19
CA ALA A 3 9.26 -4.27 -6.33
C ALA A 3 7.80 -4.14 -6.79
N LEU A 4 7.03 -5.22 -6.64
CA LEU A 4 5.58 -5.24 -6.81
C LEU A 4 4.94 -5.56 -5.46
N ILE A 5 4.05 -4.69 -5.01
CA ILE A 5 3.26 -4.90 -3.79
C ILE A 5 1.82 -5.26 -4.16
N ILE A 6 1.32 -6.34 -3.57
CA ILE A 6 -0.07 -6.79 -3.74
C ILE A 6 -0.86 -6.38 -2.49
N GLY A 7 -1.80 -5.46 -2.67
CA GLY A 7 -2.64 -4.86 -1.63
C GLY A 7 -2.27 -3.39 -1.36
N ALA A 8 -3.19 -2.48 -1.67
CA ALA A 8 -3.11 -1.03 -1.42
C ALA A 8 -3.82 -0.64 -0.11
N GLY A 9 -3.72 -1.48 0.93
CA GLY A 9 -4.10 -1.11 2.30
C GLY A 9 -3.00 -0.32 2.99
N VAL A 10 -3.24 0.11 4.24
CA VAL A 10 -2.29 0.96 5.00
C VAL A 10 -0.87 0.40 5.06
N VAL A 11 -0.71 -0.92 5.23
CA VAL A 11 0.59 -1.59 5.28
C VAL A 11 1.27 -1.62 3.91
N GLY A 12 0.52 -1.88 2.84
CA GLY A 12 1.06 -1.93 1.49
C GLY A 12 1.54 -0.55 1.03
N CYS A 13 0.73 0.48 1.28
CA CYS A 13 1.09 1.86 0.95
C CYS A 13 2.29 2.37 1.76
N SER A 14 2.36 2.08 3.08
CA SER A 14 3.48 2.50 3.91
C SER A 14 4.79 1.79 3.51
N THR A 15 4.71 0.50 3.19
CA THR A 15 5.85 -0.25 2.67
C THR A 15 6.30 0.29 1.31
N ALA A 16 5.38 0.58 0.40
CA ALA A 16 5.70 1.17 -0.92
C ALA A 16 6.43 2.49 -0.78
N LEU A 17 5.97 3.36 0.14
CA LEU A 17 6.58 4.64 0.41
C LEU A 17 8.02 4.49 0.89
N GLU A 18 8.27 3.57 1.82
CA GLU A 18 9.62 3.37 2.36
C GLU A 18 10.56 2.74 1.33
N LEU A 19 10.07 1.79 0.52
CA LEU A 19 10.85 1.25 -0.60
C LEU A 19 11.19 2.33 -1.64
N ARG A 20 10.24 3.21 -1.99
CA ARG A 20 10.49 4.36 -2.87
C ARG A 20 11.56 5.28 -2.30
N ARG A 21 11.55 5.55 -0.99
CA ARG A 21 12.58 6.36 -0.30
C ARG A 21 13.96 5.71 -0.36
N CYS A 22 14.02 4.38 -0.33
CA CYS A 22 15.24 3.61 -0.55
C CYS A 22 15.69 3.54 -2.03
N GLY A 23 15.04 4.27 -2.94
CA GLY A 23 15.41 4.33 -4.36
C GLY A 23 14.90 3.15 -5.20
N TRP A 24 13.87 2.46 -4.74
CA TRP A 24 13.23 1.39 -5.51
C TRP A 24 12.16 1.95 -6.45
N ASP A 25 12.03 1.30 -7.59
CA ASP A 25 10.89 1.46 -8.49
C ASP A 25 9.80 0.49 -8.01
N VAL A 26 8.64 1.02 -7.63
CA VAL A 26 7.60 0.28 -6.90
C VAL A 26 6.25 0.49 -7.57
N ASP A 27 5.63 -0.62 -7.93
CA ASP A 27 4.23 -0.70 -8.35
C ASP A 27 3.38 -1.31 -7.22
N VAL A 28 2.20 -0.76 -7.00
CA VAL A 28 1.21 -1.28 -6.04
C VAL A 28 -0.05 -1.65 -6.80
N VAL A 29 -0.52 -2.87 -6.62
CA VAL A 29 -1.75 -3.37 -7.24
C VAL A 29 -2.74 -3.80 -6.18
N ASP A 30 -4.01 -3.47 -6.34
CA ASP A 30 -5.10 -3.91 -5.48
C ASP A 30 -6.24 -4.44 -6.34
N LYS A 31 -7.03 -5.36 -5.78
CA LYS A 31 -8.21 -5.93 -6.45
C LYS A 31 -9.46 -5.06 -6.27
N ASN A 32 -9.48 -4.20 -5.25
CA ASN A 32 -10.62 -3.39 -4.87
C ASN A 32 -10.69 -2.12 -5.74
N GLY A 33 -11.80 -1.39 -5.64
CA GLY A 33 -12.05 -0.23 -6.50
C GLY A 33 -11.19 1.01 -6.23
N ASP A 34 -10.48 1.07 -5.09
CA ASP A 34 -9.56 2.15 -4.75
C ASP A 34 -8.59 1.70 -3.63
N ALA A 35 -7.56 2.51 -3.34
CA ALA A 35 -6.67 2.30 -2.21
C ALA A 35 -7.45 2.34 -0.89
N GLY A 36 -7.11 1.44 0.04
CA GLY A 36 -7.72 1.36 1.35
C GLY A 36 -9.10 0.70 1.41
N HIS A 37 -9.76 0.35 0.28
CA HIS A 37 -11.08 -0.30 0.21
C HIS A 37 -11.14 -1.77 0.71
N GLY A 38 -10.32 -2.11 1.70
CA GLY A 38 -10.35 -3.38 2.42
C GLY A 38 -10.53 -3.16 3.93
N SER A 39 -9.75 -3.88 4.75
CA SER A 39 -9.79 -3.74 6.20
C SER A 39 -9.36 -2.35 6.69
N THR A 40 -8.59 -1.60 5.90
CA THR A 40 -8.18 -0.23 6.22
C THR A 40 -9.38 0.71 6.33
N SER A 41 -10.30 0.72 5.36
CA SER A 41 -11.52 1.53 5.43
C SER A 41 -12.57 0.99 6.40
N ALA A 42 -12.48 -0.28 6.80
CA ALA A 42 -13.36 -0.89 7.79
C ALA A 42 -12.91 -0.66 9.25
N SER A 43 -11.83 0.09 9.46
CA SER A 43 -11.25 0.41 10.76
C SER A 43 -11.90 1.66 11.39
N CYS A 44 -11.80 1.81 12.71
CA CYS A 44 -12.12 3.06 13.42
C CYS A 44 -11.04 4.15 13.28
N GLY A 45 -9.88 3.83 12.71
CA GLY A 45 -8.83 4.80 12.42
C GLY A 45 -8.20 5.46 13.65
N ILE A 46 -8.20 4.79 14.80
CA ILE A 46 -7.51 5.26 16.01
C ILE A 46 -5.99 5.17 15.80
N VAL A 47 -5.27 6.24 16.15
CA VAL A 47 -3.82 6.42 16.01
C VAL A 47 -3.18 6.68 17.36
#